data_AF-A0A9W5IX61-F1
#
_entry.id   AF-A0A9W5IX61-F1
#
_cell.length_a   1.000
_cell.length_b   1.000
_cell.length_c   1.000
_cell.angle_alpha   90.00
_cell.angle_beta   90.00
_cell.angle_gamma   90.00
#
_symmetry.space_group_name_H-M   'P 1'
#
loop_
_entity.id
_entity.type
_entity.pdbx_description
1 polymer ?
#
loop_
_entity_poly.entity_id
_entity_poly.type
_entity_poly.pdbx_seq_one_letter_code
_entity_poly.pdbx_strand_id
1 'polypeptide(L)' 'MKLTKGSNMKKIRKPVKQIVIGTYQSIKAASKQVDLLMRGNGDLCVNIVQDGRKYQVRTVVWQ' A
#
# COMPACT_ATOMS: atom_id res chain seq x y z
N MET A 1 4.87 -44.56 8.73
CA MET A 1 5.34 -43.25 9.22
C MET A 1 4.43 -42.17 8.67
N LYS A 2 3.72 -41.42 9.53
CA LYS A 2 2.78 -40.36 9.14
C LYS A 2 3.55 -39.03 9.09
N LEU A 3 3.60 -38.38 7.92
CA LEU A 3 4.03 -36.99 7.79
C LEU A 3 2.86 -36.09 8.23
N THR A 4 3.00 -35.44 9.37
CA THR A 4 2.03 -34.47 9.90
C THR A 4 2.06 -33.18 9.09
N LYS A 5 0.91 -32.88 8.46
CA LYS A 5 0.52 -31.55 7.97
C LYS A 5 0.77 -30.49 9.04
N GLY A 6 1.44 -29.41 8.67
CA GLY A 6 1.65 -28.26 9.55
C GLY A 6 2.26 -27.05 8.86
N SER A 7 1.99 -26.83 7.57
CA SER A 7 2.34 -25.58 6.90
C SER A 7 1.38 -24.48 7.41
N ASN A 8 1.75 -23.87 8.53
CA ASN A 8 1.10 -22.68 9.08
C ASN A 8 1.43 -21.49 8.15
N MET A 9 0.83 -21.48 6.96
CA MET A 9 0.85 -20.32 6.07
C MET A 9 0.17 -19.19 6.84
N LYS A 10 0.96 -18.24 7.34
CA LYS A 10 0.48 -16.96 7.87
C LYS A 10 -0.61 -16.48 6.92
N LYS A 11 -1.86 -16.42 7.41
CA LYS A 11 -3.01 -15.94 6.63
C LYS A 11 -2.60 -14.58 6.07
N ILE A 12 -2.34 -14.52 4.76
CA ILE A 12 -2.04 -13.28 4.07
C ILE A 12 -3.28 -12.40 4.26
N ARG A 13 -3.20 -11.42 5.18
CA ARG A 13 -4.26 -10.44 5.39
C ARG A 13 -4.45 -9.76 4.05
N LYS A 14 -5.61 -9.96 3.42
CA LYS A 14 -5.89 -9.34 2.12
C LYS A 14 -5.96 -7.83 2.36
N PRO A 15 -5.26 -6.99 1.58
CA PRO A 15 -5.46 -5.56 1.66
C PRO A 15 -6.95 -5.26 1.41
N VAL A 16 -7.58 -4.60 2.37
CA VAL A 16 -9.04 -4.56 2.52
C VAL A 16 -9.65 -3.56 1.57
N LYS A 17 -8.93 -2.45 1.36
CA LYS A 17 -9.34 -1.38 0.46
C LYS A 17 -8.10 -0.59 0.03
N GLN A 18 -7.95 -0.41 -1.26
CA GLN A 18 -7.03 0.58 -1.82
C GLN A 18 -7.83 1.83 -2.16
N ILE A 19 -7.39 2.99 -1.68
CA ILE A 19 -8.04 4.28 -1.99
C ILE A 19 -7.02 5.13 -2.73
N VAL A 20 -7.38 5.61 -3.92
CA VAL A 20 -6.55 6.56 -4.67
C VAL A 20 -6.73 7.94 -4.04
N ILE A 21 -5.64 8.48 -3.49
CA ILE A 21 -5.62 9.82 -2.89
C ILE A 21 -5.45 10.89 -3.95
N GLY A 22 -4.64 10.61 -4.98
CA GLY A 22 -4.38 11.56 -6.04
C GLY A 22 -3.54 10.98 -7.16
N THR A 23 -3.55 11.66 -8.31
CA THR A 23 -2.75 11.33 -9.48
C THR A 23 -1.87 12.51 -9.84
N TYR A 24 -0.58 12.27 -10.02
CA TYR A 24 0.47 13.27 -10.15
C TYR A 24 1.27 13.07 -11.43
N GLN A 25 1.78 14.17 -12.00
CA GLN A 25 2.53 14.14 -13.25
C GLN A 25 3.98 13.65 -13.07
N SER A 26 4.50 13.64 -11.85
CA SER A 26 5.87 13.21 -11.57
C SER A 26 5.95 12.46 -10.24
N ILE A 27 6.95 11.59 -10.12
CA ILE A 27 7.23 10.87 -8.88
C ILE A 27 7.53 11.84 -7.72
N LYS A 28 8.24 12.95 -8.00
CA LYS A 28 8.56 13.97 -7.00
C LYS A 28 7.31 14.62 -6.40
N ALA A 29 6.28 14.87 -7.21
CA ALA A 29 5.02 15.42 -6.73
C ALA A 29 4.23 14.38 -5.92
N ALA A 30 4.21 13.12 -6.36
CA ALA A 30 3.60 12.02 -5.62
C ALA A 30 4.28 11.79 -4.26
N SER A 31 5.62 11.82 -4.19
CA SER A 31 6.38 11.66 -2.95
C SER A 31 6.07 12.75 -1.93
N LYS A 32 5.97 14.02 -2.37
CA LYS A 32 5.55 15.12 -1.47
C LYS A 32 4.18 14.87 -0.85
N GLN A 33 3.25 14.30 -1.61
CA GLN A 33 1.94 13.92 -1.06
C GLN A 33 2.08 12.83 0.00
N VAL A 34 2.93 11.82 -0.22
CA VAL A 34 3.19 10.77 0.76
C VAL A 34 3.77 11.35 2.05
N ASP A 35 4.75 12.25 1.95
CA ASP A 35 5.36 12.90 3.11
C ASP A 35 4.31 13.66 3.95
N LEU A 36 3.35 14.32 3.30
CA LEU A 36 2.23 14.99 3.98
C LEU A 36 1.27 14.01 4.64
N LEU A 37 0.95 12.88 3.98
CA LEU A 37 0.07 11.85 4.53
C LEU A 37 0.68 11.16 5.77
N MET A 38 2.00 10.95 5.74
CA MET A 38 2.73 10.28 6.83
C MET A 38 2.97 11.19 8.04
N ARG A 39 2.88 12.53 7.88
CA ARG A 39 2.94 13.47 9.00
C ARG A 39 1.69 13.34 9.87
N GLY A 40 1.78 12.48 10.88
CA GLY A 40 0.76 12.30 11.92
C GLY A 40 -0.05 11.00 11.83
N ASN A 41 0.18 10.15 10.83
CA ASN A 41 -0.53 8.88 10.67
C ASN A 41 0.44 7.71 10.45
N GLY A 42 0.97 7.15 11.53
CA GLY A 42 1.91 6.02 11.49
C GLY A 42 1.30 4.69 11.02
N ASP A 43 -0.03 4.56 11.09
CA ASP A 43 -0.75 3.32 10.75
C ASP A 43 -1.18 3.26 9.27
N LEU A 44 -0.94 4.32 8.49
CA LEU A 44 -1.26 4.34 7.07
C LEU A 44 -0.14 3.70 6.25
N CYS A 45 -0.48 2.69 5.44
CA CYS A 45 0.39 2.22 4.36
C CYS A 45 0.07 3.00 3.09
N VAL A 46 1.08 3.51 2.38
CA VAL A 46 0.90 4.27 1.15
C VAL A 46 1.81 3.72 0.05
N ASN A 47 1.24 3.53 -1.13
CA ASN A 47 1.94 3.11 -2.34
C ASN A 47 1.93 4.22 -3.37
N ILE A 48 3.04 4.41 -4.07
CA ILE A 48 3.08 5.19 -5.31
C ILE A 48 3.10 4.19 -6.47
N VAL A 49 2.08 4.22 -7.31
CA VAL A 49 1.91 3.30 -8.45
C VAL A 49 2.00 4.11 -9.73
N GLN A 50 2.88 3.70 -10.66
CA GLN A 50 2.93 4.31 -11.98
C GLN A 50 1.70 3.88 -12.80
N ASP A 51 1.01 4.85 -13.39
CA ASP A 51 -0.17 4.66 -14.23
C ASP A 51 0.03 5.45 -15.54
N GLY A 52 0.51 4.74 -16.56
CA GLY A 52 0.99 5.34 -17.80
C GLY A 52 2.14 6.32 -17.57
N ARG A 53 1.92 7.59 -17.93
CA ARG A 53 2.88 8.70 -17.75
C ARG A 53 2.73 9.42 -16.40
N LYS A 54 1.78 8.99 -15.57
CA LYS A 54 1.45 9.62 -14.28
C LYS A 54 1.73 8.65 -13.13
N TYR A 55 1.57 9.16 -11.92
CA TYR A 55 1.82 8.45 -10.66
C TYR A 55 0.63 8.60 -9.74
N GLN A 56 0.02 7.51 -9.33
CA GLN A 56 -1.06 7.50 -8.35
C GLN A 56 -0.52 7.25 -6.96
N VAL A 57 -0.95 8.05 -5.99
CA VAL A 57 -0.74 7.78 -4.57
C VAL A 57 -1.96 7.03 -4.06
N ARG A 58 -1.75 5.84 -3.50
CA ARG A 58 -2.81 4.96 -3.00
C ARG A 58 -2.56 4.64 -1.53
N THR A 59 -3.56 4.79 -0.68
CA THR A 59 -3.50 4.25 0.69
C THR A 59 -3.98 2.80 0.69
N VAL A 60 -3.40 1.99 1.58
CA VAL A 60 -3.76 0.60 1.82
C VAL A 60 -4.08 0.44 3.30
N VAL A 61 -5.26 -0.09 3.59
CA VAL A 61 -5.65 -0.46 4.96
C VAL A 61 -5.61 -1.98 5.09
N TRP A 62 -4.84 -2.48 6.06
CA TRP A 62 -4.75 -3.90 6.38
C TRP A 62 -5.74 -4.22 7.53
N GLN A 63 -6.59 -5.25 7.39
CA GLN A 63 -7.41 -5.82 8.49
C GLN A 63 -6.77 -7.13 8.95
#